data_AF-A0A7C3X7L8-F1
#
_entry.id   AF-A0A7C3X7L8-F1
#
_cell.length_a   1.000
_cell.length_b   1.000
_cell.length_c   1.000
_cell.angle_alpha   90.00
_cell.angle_beta   90.00
_cell.angle_gamma   90.00
#
_symmetry.space_group_name_H-M   'P 1'
#
loop_
_entity.id
_entity.type
_entity.pdbx_description
1 polymer ?
#
loop_
_entity_poly.entity_id
_entity_poly.type
_entity_poly.pdbx_seq_one_letter_code
_entity_poly.pdbx_strand_id
1 'polypeptide(L)'
;MDARELAEKIAYLLLEREHLYDEDIGYEFGVDDFEVIKAKNILCRYYGIAVEKWNREDGEERQALFLLPEFTGPDGPELIRRVFHDPDFKTRRRQREEARKSQIRGEVREILSRLEEEWGDFLPQVKTDGPGP
;
A
#
# COMPACT_ATOMS: atom_id res chain seq x y z
N MET A 1 14.85 11.40 1.57
CA MET A 1 14.34 10.26 0.78
C MET A 1 12.84 10.32 0.88
N ASP A 2 12.10 10.16 -0.22
CA ASP A 2 10.64 10.04 -0.10
C ASP A 2 10.25 8.58 0.25
N ALA A 3 9.02 8.38 0.72
CA ALA A 3 8.57 7.05 1.14
C ALA A 3 8.51 6.03 -0.01
N ARG A 4 8.39 6.48 -1.27
CA ARG A 4 8.36 5.60 -2.46
C ARG A 4 9.78 5.14 -2.79
N GLU A 5 10.74 6.04 -2.75
CA GLU A 5 12.17 5.77 -2.95
C GLU A 5 12.69 4.82 -1.84
N LEU A 6 12.31 5.06 -0.59
CA LEU A 6 12.64 4.17 0.52
C LEU A 6 12.02 2.77 0.34
N ALA A 7 10.75 2.70 -0.06
CA ALA A 7 10.08 1.44 -0.36
C ALA A 7 10.79 0.65 -1.48
N GLU A 8 11.25 1.32 -2.54
CA GLU A 8 11.99 0.67 -3.61
C GLU A 8 13.32 0.09 -3.11
N LYS A 9 14.08 0.87 -2.34
CA LYS A 9 15.36 0.43 -1.77
C LYS A 9 15.20 -0.75 -0.83
N ILE A 10 14.16 -0.74 0.02
CA ILE A 10 13.81 -1.88 0.88
C ILE A 10 13.49 -3.12 0.04
N ALA A 11 12.76 -2.97 -1.06
CA ALA A 11 12.42 -4.10 -1.93
C ALA A 11 13.66 -4.75 -2.57
N TYR A 12 14.62 -3.95 -3.03
CA TYR A 12 15.90 -4.48 -3.51
C TYR A 12 16.72 -5.12 -2.39
N LEU A 13 16.77 -4.50 -1.21
CA LEU A 13 17.50 -5.07 -0.08
C LEU A 13 16.90 -6.42 0.36
N LEU A 14 15.57 -6.60 0.24
CA LEU A 14 14.91 -7.88 0.47
C LEU A 14 15.24 -8.94 -0.57
N LEU A 15 15.56 -8.58 -1.82
CA LEU A 15 16.07 -9.56 -2.79
C LEU A 15 17.43 -10.13 -2.34
N GLU A 16 18.24 -9.29 -1.71
CA GLU A 16 19.59 -9.67 -1.25
C GLU A 16 19.56 -10.45 0.07
N ARG A 17 18.72 -10.02 1.02
CA ARG A 17 18.70 -10.54 2.40
C ARG A 17 17.54 -11.49 2.72
N GLU A 18 16.62 -11.69 1.78
CA GLU A 18 15.37 -12.47 1.88
C GLU A 18 14.34 -11.91 2.88
N HIS A 19 14.80 -11.35 4.00
CA HIS A 19 13.99 -10.73 5.03
C HIS A 19 14.71 -9.53 5.67
N LEU A 20 13.93 -8.62 6.26
CA LEU A 20 14.42 -7.46 6.99
C LEU A 20 13.53 -7.17 8.19
N TYR A 21 14.13 -6.75 9.30
CA TYR A 21 13.40 -6.15 10.42
C TYR A 21 13.35 -4.62 10.28
N ASP A 22 12.44 -3.98 11.02
CA ASP A 22 12.31 -2.52 11.02
C ASP A 22 13.61 -1.84 11.47
N GLU A 23 14.35 -2.44 12.42
CA GLU A 23 15.62 -1.89 12.90
C GLU A 23 16.74 -1.99 11.86
N ASP A 24 16.73 -3.04 11.02
CA ASP A 24 17.69 -3.17 9.92
C ASP A 24 17.50 -2.04 8.91
N ILE A 25 16.24 -1.72 8.60
CA ILE A 25 15.87 -0.63 7.68
C ILE A 25 16.29 0.73 8.29
N GLY A 26 15.98 0.95 9.57
CA GLY A 26 16.36 2.17 10.28
C GLY A 26 17.87 2.38 10.29
N TYR A 27 18.64 1.33 10.58
CA TYR A 27 20.11 1.37 10.59
C TYR A 27 20.70 1.58 9.20
N GLU A 28 20.26 0.79 8.21
CA GLU A 28 20.82 0.80 6.85
C GLU A 28 20.58 2.13 6.13
N PHE A 29 19.37 2.70 6.26
CA PHE A 29 18.99 3.90 5.53
C PHE A 29 19.04 5.19 6.36
N GLY A 30 19.36 5.09 7.66
CA GLY A 30 19.42 6.25 8.56
C GLY A 30 18.07 6.95 8.69
N VAL A 31 16.97 6.18 8.75
CA VAL A 31 15.59 6.67 8.79
C VAL A 31 14.93 6.34 10.13
N ASP A 32 13.94 7.15 10.53
CA ASP A 32 13.16 6.90 11.73
C ASP A 32 12.01 5.89 11.48
N ASP A 33 11.41 5.42 12.57
CA ASP A 33 10.30 4.46 12.53
C ASP A 33 9.11 4.97 11.71
N PHE A 34 8.90 6.29 11.67
CA PHE A 34 7.77 6.87 10.95
C PHE A 34 7.97 6.77 9.43
N GLU A 35 9.18 7.01 8.94
CA GLU A 35 9.55 6.77 7.55
C GLU A 35 9.44 5.28 7.18
N VAL A 36 9.89 4.38 8.07
CA VAL A 36 9.75 2.92 7.90
C VAL A 36 8.28 2.52 7.76
N ILE A 37 7.39 3.06 8.61
CA ILE A 37 5.95 2.81 8.57
C ILE A 37 5.34 3.28 7.23
N LYS A 38 5.73 4.43 6.71
CA LYS A 38 5.23 4.93 5.41
C LYS A 38 5.67 4.01 4.27
N ALA A 39 6.94 3.62 4.23
CA ALA A 39 7.46 2.72 3.22
C ALA A 39 6.77 1.35 3.29
N LYS A 40 6.61 0.79 4.50
CA LYS A 40 5.85 -0.45 4.73
C LYS A 40 4.41 -0.39 4.22
N ASN A 41 3.72 0.74 4.43
CA ASN A 41 2.37 0.91 3.92
C ASN A 41 2.32 0.87 2.39
N ILE A 42 3.29 1.50 1.73
CA ILE A 42 3.42 1.47 0.26
C ILE A 42 3.69 0.04 -0.20
N LEU A 43 4.67 -0.62 0.42
CA LEU A 43 5.06 -1.99 0.15
C LEU A 43 3.88 -2.96 0.32
N CYS A 44 3.17 -2.93 1.44
CA CYS A 44 2.07 -3.86 1.73
C CYS A 44 0.82 -3.62 0.88
N ARG A 45 0.49 -2.35 0.58
CA ARG A 45 -0.76 -2.03 -0.13
C ARG A 45 -0.64 -2.23 -1.63
N TYR A 46 0.51 -1.89 -2.20
CA TYR A 46 0.64 -1.75 -3.64
C TYR A 46 1.62 -2.75 -4.25
N TYR A 47 2.58 -3.22 -3.46
CA TYR A 47 3.73 -3.98 -3.94
C TYR A 47 3.77 -5.36 -3.28
N GLY A 48 4.46 -6.32 -3.88
CA GLY A 48 4.37 -7.71 -3.43
C GLY A 48 5.28 -7.99 -2.25
N ILE A 49 4.98 -7.39 -1.10
CA ILE A 49 5.69 -7.63 0.15
C ILE A 49 4.70 -8.08 1.23
N ALA A 50 5.10 -9.08 2.00
CA ALA A 50 4.41 -9.57 3.18
C ALA A 50 5.12 -9.05 4.45
N VAL A 51 4.34 -8.90 5.52
CA VAL A 51 4.83 -8.55 6.85
C VAL A 51 4.35 -9.63 7.80
N GLU A 52 5.28 -10.25 8.52
CA GLU A 52 4.96 -11.26 9.52
C GLU A 52 5.42 -10.82 10.91
N LYS A 53 4.65 -11.19 11.93
CA LYS A 53 5.03 -11.00 13.34
C LYS A 53 5.92 -12.15 13.78
N TRP A 54 7.11 -11.84 14.24
CA TRP A 54 8.13 -12.78 14.69
C TRP A 54 8.47 -12.45 16.15
N ASN A 55 8.55 -13.46 17.02
CA ASN A 55 8.92 -13.24 18.42
C ASN A 55 10.43 -13.40 18.58
N ARG A 56 11.06 -12.48 19.30
CA ARG A 56 12.41 -12.68 19.80
C ARG A 56 12.44 -13.70 20.93
N GLU A 57 13.63 -14.24 21.19
CA GLU A 57 13.88 -15.14 22.32
C GLU A 57 13.62 -14.49 23.69
N ASP A 58 13.66 -13.15 23.77
CA ASP A 58 13.36 -12.35 24.96
C ASP A 58 11.86 -12.02 25.12
N GLY A 59 11.01 -12.42 24.17
CA GLY A 59 9.57 -12.18 24.18
C GLY A 59 9.11 -10.88 23.51
N GLU A 60 10.01 -10.07 22.94
CA GLU A 60 9.61 -8.89 22.16
C GLU A 60 9.03 -9.26 20.79
N GLU A 61 7.87 -8.70 20.44
CA GLU A 61 7.28 -8.84 19.10
C GLU A 61 8.03 -7.96 18.09
N ARG A 62 8.53 -8.58 17.02
CA ARG A 62 9.12 -7.91 15.86
C ARG A 62 8.29 -8.12 14.62
N GLN A 63 8.47 -7.24 13.65
CA GLN A 63 7.93 -7.40 12.32
C GLN A 63 9.06 -7.65 11.34
N ALA A 64 8.96 -8.76 10.62
CA ALA A 64 9.85 -9.08 9.51
C ALA A 64 9.11 -8.84 8.19
N LEU A 65 9.79 -8.20 7.24
CA LEU A 65 9.32 -7.99 5.88
C LEU A 65 9.88 -9.08 4.97
N PHE A 66 9.09 -9.53 4.00
CA PHE A 66 9.48 -10.53 3.01
C PHE A 66 8.92 -10.18 1.64
N LEU A 67 9.65 -10.49 0.57
CA LEU A 67 9.08 -10.46 -0.78
C LEU A 67 8.07 -11.60 -0.96
N LEU A 68 6.97 -11.32 -1.65
CA LEU A 68 6.06 -12.37 -2.10
C LEU A 68 6.80 -13.31 -3.06
N PRO A 69 6.39 -14.60 -3.16
CA PRO A 69 7.07 -15.58 -4.01
C PRO A 69 7.21 -15.20 -5.49
N GLU A 70 6.34 -14.30 -5.98
CA GLU A 70 6.41 -13.79 -7.35
C GLU A 70 7.60 -12.84 -7.58
N PHE A 71 8.19 -12.28 -6.52
CA PHE A 71 9.34 -11.37 -6.57
C PHE A 71 10.66 -12.05 -6.20
N THR A 72 10.67 -13.29 -5.69
CA THR A 72 11.89 -13.97 -5.24
C THR A 72 12.62 -14.74 -6.36
N GLY A 73 12.09 -14.74 -7.58
CA GLY A 73 12.70 -15.39 -8.75
C GLY A 73 13.76 -14.54 -9.47
N PRO A 74 14.39 -15.09 -10.53
CA PRO A 74 15.38 -14.37 -11.34
C PRO A 74 14.84 -13.09 -11.98
N ASP A 75 13.52 -13.00 -12.20
CA ASP A 75 12.84 -11.82 -12.72
C ASP A 75 12.49 -10.77 -11.64
N GLY A 76 12.81 -11.05 -10.37
CA GLY A 76 12.52 -10.20 -9.22
C GLY A 76 12.96 -8.75 -9.39
N PRO A 77 14.23 -8.47 -9.75
CA PRO A 77 14.71 -7.11 -9.98
C PRO A 77 13.89 -6.35 -11.03
N GLU A 78 13.55 -6.98 -12.15
CA GLU A 78 12.76 -6.35 -13.21
C GLU A 78 11.31 -6.13 -12.77
N LEU A 79 10.72 -7.06 -12.02
CA LEU A 79 9.39 -6.88 -11.44
C LEU A 79 9.36 -5.71 -10.46
N ILE A 80 10.35 -5.58 -9.57
CA ILE A 80 10.49 -4.43 -8.68
C ILE A 80 10.61 -3.15 -9.50
N ARG A 81 11.51 -3.11 -10.49
CA ARG A 81 11.67 -1.94 -11.36
C ARG A 81 10.36 -1.52 -12.01
N ARG A 82 9.61 -2.47 -12.59
CA ARG A 82 8.30 -2.20 -13.20
C ARG A 82 7.30 -1.67 -12.17
N VAL A 83 7.26 -2.27 -10.98
CA VAL A 83 6.39 -1.82 -9.89
C VAL A 83 6.58 -0.34 -9.53
N PHE A 84 7.84 0.12 -9.46
CA PHE A 84 8.14 1.48 -9.03
C PHE A 84 8.22 2.50 -10.16
N HIS A 85 8.49 2.07 -11.40
CA HIS A 85 8.77 2.98 -12.52
C HIS A 85 7.82 2.84 -13.73
N ASP A 86 7.03 1.77 -13.82
CA ASP A 86 6.02 1.58 -14.88
C ASP A 86 4.63 1.97 -14.32
N PRO A 87 4.07 3.13 -14.71
CA PRO A 87 2.79 3.60 -14.18
C PRO A 87 1.60 2.71 -14.56
N ASP A 88 1.72 1.99 -15.68
CA ASP A 88 0.69 1.10 -16.20
C ASP A 88 0.80 -0.31 -15.59
N PHE A 89 1.95 -0.64 -15.01
CA PHE A 89 2.11 -1.90 -14.32
C PHE A 89 1.30 -1.95 -13.02
N LYS A 90 0.46 -2.99 -12.92
CA LYS A 90 -0.31 -3.29 -11.73
C LYS A 90 -0.07 -4.72 -11.30
N THR A 91 0.40 -4.89 -10.06
CA THR A 91 0.46 -6.19 -9.39
C THR A 91 -0.94 -6.79 -9.27
N ARG A 92 -1.04 -8.11 -9.17
CA ARG A 92 -2.33 -8.80 -8.93
C ARG A 92 -3.04 -8.25 -7.70
N ARG A 93 -2.28 -7.94 -6.64
CA ARG A 93 -2.79 -7.33 -5.42
C ARG A 93 -3.39 -5.95 -5.67
N ARG A 94 -2.68 -5.08 -6.40
CA ARG A 94 -3.17 -3.75 -6.79
C ARG A 94 -4.45 -3.83 -7.62
N GLN A 95 -4.51 -4.75 -8.58
CA GLN A 95 -5.72 -4.97 -9.39
C GLN A 95 -6.93 -5.39 -8.54
N ARG A 96 -6.74 -6.31 -7.58
CA ARG A 96 -7.81 -6.73 -6.65
C ARG A 96 -8.28 -5.58 -5.76
N GLU A 97 -7.36 -4.78 -5.24
CA GLU A 97 -7.68 -3.64 -4.39
C GLU A 97 -8.44 -2.55 -5.16
N GLU A 98 -8.04 -2.26 -6.40
CA GLU A 98 -8.76 -1.33 -7.28
C GLU A 98 -10.17 -1.85 -7.62
N ALA A 99 -10.32 -3.15 -7.90
CA ALA A 99 -11.63 -3.77 -8.12
C ALA A 99 -12.53 -3.67 -6.88
N ARG A 100 -12.00 -3.98 -5.70
CA ARG A 100 -12.71 -3.84 -4.42
C ARG A 100 -13.16 -2.39 -4.18
N LYS A 101 -12.27 -1.41 -4.40
CA LYS A 101 -12.62 0.01 -4.27
C LYS A 101 -13.66 0.45 -5.28
N SER A 102 -13.63 -0.10 -6.50
CA SER A 102 -14.66 0.16 -7.51
C SER A 102 -16.02 -0.37 -7.07
N GLN A 103 -16.07 -1.59 -6.53
CA GLN A 103 -17.30 -2.19 -6.01
C GLN A 103 -17.88 -1.36 -4.86
N ILE A 104 -17.07 -1.03 -3.84
CA ILE A 104 -17.51 -0.22 -2.70
C ILE A 104 -18.05 1.14 -3.15
N ARG A 105 -17.39 1.80 -4.11
CA ARG A 105 -17.88 3.08 -4.66
C ARG A 105 -19.22 2.92 -5.38
N GLY A 106 -19.45 1.79 -6.05
CA GLY A 106 -20.74 1.44 -6.63
C GLY A 106 -21.82 1.28 -5.56
N GLU A 107 -21.54 0.51 -4.52
CA GLU A 107 -22.46 0.28 -3.39
C GLU A 107 -22.80 1.59 -2.66
N VAL A 108 -21.81 2.43 -2.37
CA VAL A 108 -22.03 3.76 -1.75
C VAL A 108 -22.89 4.64 -2.65
N ARG A 109 -22.63 4.65 -3.97
CA ARG A 109 -23.44 5.42 -4.91
C ARG A 109 -24.89 4.94 -4.91
N GLU A 110 -25.12 3.63 -4.91
CA GLU A 110 -26.47 3.06 -4.86
C GLU A 110 -27.21 3.41 -3.57
N ILE A 111 -26.53 3.35 -2.42
CA ILE A 111 -27.09 3.77 -1.13
C ILE A 111 -27.48 5.26 -1.17
N LEU A 112 -26.60 6.12 -1.67
CA LEU A 112 -26.87 7.56 -1.78
C LEU A 112 -28.05 7.83 -2.73
N SER A 113 -28.13 7.13 -3.86
CA SER A 113 -29.26 7.26 -4.79
C SER A 113 -30.58 6.82 -4.15
N ARG A 114 -30.60 5.72 -3.40
CA ARG A 114 -31.82 5.28 -2.68
C ARG A 114 -32.22 6.28 -1.58
N LEU A 115 -31.26 6.83 -0.85
CA LEU A 115 -31.53 7.87 0.14
C LEU A 115 -32.08 9.14 -0.50
N GLU A 116 -31.58 9.53 -1.67
CA GLU A 116 -32.09 10.66 -2.45
C GLU A 116 -33.50 10.36 -3.01
N GLU A 117 -33.78 9.14 -3.45
CA GLU A 117 -35.13 8.74 -3.89
C GLU A 117 -36.16 8.72 -2.74
N GLU A 118 -35.78 8.20 -1.56
CA GLU A 118 -36.67 8.05 -0.42
C GLU A 118 -36.83 9.33 0.41
N TRP A 119 -35.78 10.14 0.51
CA TRP A 119 -35.70 11.29 1.40
C TRP A 119 -35.31 12.60 0.70
N GLY A 120 -35.22 12.62 -0.63
CA GLY A 120 -34.78 13.79 -1.40
C GLY A 120 -35.56 15.07 -1.10
N ASP A 121 -36.86 14.94 -0.82
CA ASP A 121 -37.73 16.08 -0.44
C ASP A 121 -37.52 16.57 1.00
N PHE A 122 -36.86 15.77 1.85
CA PHE A 122 -36.56 16.06 3.25
C PHE A 122 -35.08 16.42 3.50
N LEU A 123 -34.20 16.11 2.55
CA LEU A 123 -32.79 16.49 2.63
C LEU A 123 -32.65 17.99 2.37
N PRO A 124 -31.98 18.76 3.25
CA PRO A 124 -31.68 20.15 2.96
C PRO A 124 -30.84 20.19 1.68
N GLN A 125 -31.30 20.92 0.67
CA GLN A 125 -30.53 21.10 -0.56
C GLN A 125 -29.20 21.76 -0.19
N VAL A 126 -28.15 20.94 -0.12
CA VAL A 126 -26.78 21.45 -0.02
C VAL A 126 -26.51 22.12 -1.35
N LYS A 127 -26.67 23.44 -1.39
CA LYS A 127 -26.17 24.27 -2.47
C LYS A 127 -24.68 23.98 -2.59
N THR A 128 -24.31 23.19 -3.58
CA THR A 128 -22.95 23.23 -4.10
C THR A 128 -22.83 24.55 -4.83
N ASP A 129 -22.52 25.62 -4.10
CA ASP A 129 -22.06 26.86 -4.71
C ASP A 129 -20.73 26.51 -5.40
N GLY A 130 -20.84 26.19 -6.70
CA GLY A 130 -19.68 26.10 -7.58
C GLY A 130 -18.94 27.43 -7.59
N PRO A 131 -17.64 27.43 -7.96
CA PRO A 131 -16.88 28.66 -8.02
C PRO A 131 -17.54 29.58 -9.05
N GLY A 132 -17.91 30.78 -8.60
CA GLY A 132 -18.50 31.81 -9.45
C GLY A 132 -17.56 32.23 -10.59
N PRO A 133 -18.14 32.83 -11.65
CA PRO A 133 -17.47 33.17 -12.90
C PRO A 133 -16.27 34.10 -12.75
#